data_AF-A0AAD3DBJ1-F1
#
_entry.id   AF-A0AAD3DBJ1-F1
#
_cell.length_a   1.000
_cell.length_b   1.000
_cell.length_c   1.000
_cell.angle_alpha   90.00
_cell.angle_beta   90.00
_cell.angle_gamma   90.00
#
_symmetry.space_group_name_H-M   'P 1'
#
loop_
_entity.id
_entity.type
_entity.pdbx_description
1 polymer ?
#
loop_
_entity_poly.entity_id
_entity_poly.type
_entity_poly.pdbx_seq_one_letter_code
_entity_poly.pdbx_strand_id
1 'polypeptide(L)'
;MTDFQAKARAAAANIAVQNPAEALAVSLTNDVPKIDAAVKSYMALVSARIASSARLSSPNAIELTTDRDSSKCYFINTKYAAKASLLCARRILQKVNAFEIPEFDEKNEEGKEEPSEEQKLEYNVVRILWNGIVKNGTKPSRVLGKQSLVHVYPLLLDMLQADIPDEVDEDEWKSFMIEFGQLLKDSIKRRDANVPLETREKMNTTDDDSCLLWDVDGGKEELQRRRDRRKTNAQSAKEESQAGSIESITESLTIEEIKEGDDEK
;
A
#
# COMPACT_ATOMS: atom_id res chain seq x y z
N MET A 1 -35.92 16.87 17.82
CA MET A 1 -34.44 16.81 17.96
C MET A 1 -33.94 15.86 19.06
N THR A 2 -34.81 15.20 19.85
CA THR A 2 -34.45 14.33 20.98
C THR A 2 -34.11 12.87 20.61
N ASP A 3 -34.55 12.42 19.43
CA ASP A 3 -34.52 10.99 19.04
C ASP A 3 -33.12 10.50 18.62
N PHE A 4 -32.31 11.39 18.02
CA PHE A 4 -30.92 11.09 17.66
C PHE A 4 -30.02 10.95 18.90
N GLN A 5 -30.20 11.82 19.89
CA GLN A 5 -29.44 11.76 21.15
C GLN A 5 -29.82 10.53 21.98
N ALA A 6 -31.08 10.11 21.96
CA ALA A 6 -31.53 8.87 22.61
C ALA A 6 -30.92 7.63 21.94
N LYS A 7 -30.93 7.56 20.60
CA LYS A 7 -30.26 6.48 19.85
C LYS A 7 -28.75 6.47 20.05
N ALA A 8 -28.10 7.64 20.06
CA ALA A 8 -26.66 7.76 20.30
C ALA A 8 -26.29 7.31 21.73
N ARG A 9 -27.08 7.66 22.75
CA ARG A 9 -26.88 7.19 24.12
C ARG A 9 -27.13 5.69 24.28
N ALA A 10 -28.15 5.14 23.63
CA ALA A 10 -28.43 3.69 23.65
C ALA A 10 -27.32 2.89 22.94
N ALA A 11 -26.81 3.39 21.82
CA ALA A 11 -25.65 2.81 21.14
C ALA A 11 -24.38 2.90 22.01
N ALA A 12 -24.12 4.05 22.63
CA ALA A 12 -22.98 4.23 23.54
C ALA A 12 -23.09 3.35 24.80
N ALA A 13 -24.28 3.17 25.36
CA ALA A 13 -24.51 2.28 26.50
C ALA A 13 -24.30 0.81 26.15
N ASN A 14 -24.69 0.38 24.94
CA ASN A 14 -24.41 -0.99 24.46
C ASN A 14 -22.90 -1.20 24.23
N ILE A 15 -22.17 -0.20 23.76
CA ILE A 15 -20.70 -0.26 23.60
C ILE A 15 -20.02 -0.33 24.98
N ALA A 16 -20.56 0.34 26.00
CA ALA A 16 -20.02 0.33 27.37
C ALA A 16 -20.21 -1.00 28.12
N VAL A 17 -21.05 -1.92 27.61
CA VAL A 17 -21.37 -3.21 28.23
C VAL A 17 -20.68 -4.39 27.53
N GLN A 18 -20.10 -4.19 26.35
CA GLN A 18 -19.41 -5.26 25.63
C GLN A 18 -18.05 -5.59 26.27
N ASN A 19 -17.78 -6.88 26.43
CA ASN A 19 -16.46 -7.37 26.79
C ASN A 19 -15.44 -6.83 25.75
N PRO A 20 -14.27 -6.31 26.16
CA PRO A 20 -13.26 -5.79 25.24
C PRO A 20 -12.91 -6.77 24.10
N ALA A 21 -12.91 -8.07 24.37
CA ALA A 21 -12.68 -9.10 23.35
C ALA A 21 -13.80 -9.17 22.29
N GLU A 22 -15.05 -8.99 22.71
CA GLU A 22 -16.21 -8.97 21.80
C GLU A 22 -16.23 -7.72 20.94
N ALA A 23 -15.97 -6.56 21.55
CA ALA A 23 -15.88 -5.29 20.83
C ALA A 23 -14.77 -5.35 19.77
N LEU A 24 -13.61 -5.92 20.11
CA LEU A 24 -12.53 -6.14 19.17
C LEU A 24 -12.94 -7.12 18.05
N ALA A 25 -13.57 -8.26 18.37
CA ALA A 25 -14.04 -9.21 17.36
C ALA A 25 -15.05 -8.58 16.37
N VAL A 26 -15.96 -7.73 16.86
CA VAL A 26 -16.89 -6.97 16.03
C VAL A 26 -16.15 -5.96 15.15
N SER A 27 -15.14 -5.27 15.68
CA SER A 27 -14.29 -4.37 14.86
C SER A 27 -13.59 -5.13 13.73
N LEU A 28 -12.94 -6.25 14.04
CA LEU A 28 -12.20 -7.07 13.08
C LEU A 28 -13.09 -7.62 11.95
N THR A 29 -14.30 -8.03 12.27
CA THR A 29 -15.27 -8.55 11.28
C THR A 29 -15.91 -7.45 10.43
N ASN A 30 -15.96 -6.21 10.94
CA ASN A 30 -16.44 -5.05 10.18
C ASN A 30 -15.32 -4.33 9.41
N ASP A 31 -14.05 -4.70 9.63
CA ASP A 31 -12.91 -4.08 8.97
C ASP A 31 -13.00 -4.22 7.44
N VAL A 32 -12.76 -3.11 6.74
CA VAL A 32 -12.80 -3.01 5.28
C VAL A 32 -11.58 -2.22 4.77
N PRO A 33 -11.02 -2.58 3.62
CA PRO A 33 -11.44 -3.67 2.73
C PRO A 33 -11.08 -5.07 3.24
N LYS A 34 -11.80 -6.10 2.74
CA LYS A 34 -11.51 -7.51 3.04
C LYS A 34 -10.21 -7.95 2.35
N ILE A 35 -9.51 -8.92 2.93
CA ILE A 35 -8.22 -9.42 2.43
C ILE A 35 -8.32 -9.85 0.95
N ASP A 36 -9.39 -10.55 0.55
CA ASP A 36 -9.62 -10.95 -0.85
C ASP A 36 -9.71 -9.76 -1.81
N ALA A 37 -10.35 -8.66 -1.38
CA ALA A 37 -10.42 -7.45 -2.19
C ALA A 37 -9.04 -6.77 -2.28
N ALA A 38 -8.31 -6.67 -1.18
CA ALA A 38 -6.97 -6.09 -1.15
C ALA A 38 -5.97 -6.86 -2.01
N VAL A 39 -5.99 -8.20 -1.98
CA VAL A 39 -5.14 -9.03 -2.85
C VAL A 39 -5.48 -8.81 -4.34
N LYS A 40 -6.76 -8.66 -4.69
CA LYS A 40 -7.17 -8.34 -6.07
C LYS A 40 -6.72 -6.94 -6.49
N SER A 41 -6.84 -5.94 -5.61
CA SER A 41 -6.32 -4.60 -5.84
C SER A 41 -4.81 -4.60 -6.05
N TYR A 42 -4.07 -5.37 -5.23
CA TYR A 42 -2.63 -5.51 -5.38
C TYR A 42 -2.24 -6.17 -6.72
N MET A 43 -2.92 -7.26 -7.10
CA MET A 43 -2.73 -7.91 -8.40
C MET A 43 -2.99 -6.92 -9.56
N ALA A 44 -4.04 -6.11 -9.47
CA ALA A 44 -4.35 -5.08 -10.47
C ALA A 44 -3.29 -3.98 -10.52
N LEU A 45 -2.78 -3.53 -9.37
CA LEU A 45 -1.69 -2.56 -9.26
C LEU A 45 -0.42 -3.08 -9.95
N VAL A 46 -0.01 -4.31 -9.63
CA VAL A 46 1.18 -4.93 -10.25
C VAL A 46 0.99 -5.10 -11.76
N SER A 47 -0.20 -5.54 -12.19
CA SER A 47 -0.54 -5.64 -13.62
C SER A 47 -0.46 -4.30 -14.35
N ALA A 48 -0.94 -3.21 -13.73
CA ALA A 48 -0.86 -1.86 -14.28
C ALA A 48 0.59 -1.37 -14.40
N ARG A 49 1.45 -1.71 -13.44
CA ARG A 49 2.89 -1.40 -13.50
C ARG A 49 3.58 -2.14 -14.64
N ILE A 50 3.37 -3.45 -14.76
CA ILE A 50 3.90 -4.26 -15.88
C ILE A 50 3.52 -3.65 -17.23
N ALA A 51 2.23 -3.32 -17.41
CA ALA A 51 1.72 -2.73 -18.65
C ALA A 51 2.34 -1.35 -18.95
N SER A 52 2.67 -0.58 -17.91
CA SER A 52 3.31 0.72 -18.05
C SER A 52 4.81 0.59 -18.37
N SER A 53 5.51 -0.36 -17.75
CA SER A 53 6.92 -0.63 -18.02
C SER A 53 7.16 -1.14 -19.44
N ALA A 54 6.27 -2.00 -19.97
CA ALA A 54 6.37 -2.52 -21.35
C ALA A 54 6.28 -1.42 -22.42
N ARG A 55 5.66 -0.27 -22.11
CA ARG A 55 5.57 0.88 -23.03
C ARG A 55 6.84 1.75 -23.04
N LEU A 56 7.65 1.66 -21.99
CA LEU A 56 8.87 2.44 -21.82
C LEU A 56 10.12 1.71 -22.33
N SER A 57 10.00 0.44 -22.74
CA SER A 57 11.06 -0.35 -23.38
C SER A 57 11.37 0.13 -24.82
N SER A 58 11.59 1.43 -24.98
CA SER A 58 12.37 1.98 -26.09
C SER A 58 13.85 1.71 -25.80
N PRO A 59 14.66 1.27 -26.78
CA PRO A 59 16.07 0.90 -26.58
C PRO A 59 16.95 2.02 -25.96
N ASN A 60 16.52 3.29 -26.04
CA ASN A 60 17.27 4.44 -25.51
C ASN A 60 16.86 4.88 -24.09
N ALA A 61 15.94 4.19 -23.42
CA ALA A 61 15.42 4.61 -22.11
C ALA A 61 16.04 3.89 -20.90
N ILE A 62 17.18 3.21 -21.09
CA ILE A 62 17.77 2.33 -20.05
C ILE A 62 18.45 3.11 -18.92
N GLU A 63 18.77 4.40 -19.08
CA GLU A 63 19.53 5.15 -18.06
C GLU A 63 18.70 6.05 -17.12
N LEU A 64 17.37 6.13 -17.26
CA LEU A 64 16.55 7.07 -16.46
C LEU A 64 15.73 6.46 -15.31
N THR A 65 16.10 5.28 -14.80
CA THR A 65 15.47 4.71 -13.60
C THR A 65 16.50 4.22 -12.59
N THR A 66 17.40 5.10 -12.15
CA THR A 66 18.24 4.85 -10.96
C THR A 66 17.47 4.99 -9.65
N ASP A 67 16.20 5.41 -9.71
CA ASP A 67 15.30 5.53 -8.55
C ASP A 67 14.16 4.49 -8.61
N ARG A 68 14.49 3.25 -9.00
CA ARG A 68 13.58 2.14 -8.72
C ARG A 68 13.58 1.95 -7.21
N ASP A 69 12.52 2.42 -6.54
CA ASP A 69 12.15 1.93 -5.21
C ASP A 69 12.36 0.41 -5.20
N SER A 70 13.41 -0.05 -4.52
CA SER A 70 13.89 -1.43 -4.55
C SER A 70 12.88 -2.43 -3.96
N SER A 71 11.75 -1.92 -3.48
CA SER A 71 10.65 -2.64 -2.86
C SER A 71 9.48 -2.96 -3.80
N LYS A 72 9.43 -2.41 -5.02
CA LYS A 72 8.29 -2.65 -5.94
C LYS A 72 8.48 -3.92 -6.76
N CYS A 73 7.47 -4.78 -6.80
CA CYS A 73 7.47 -6.00 -7.58
C CYS A 73 7.20 -5.72 -9.06
N TYR A 74 8.04 -6.31 -9.91
CA TYR A 74 7.88 -6.36 -11.36
C TYR A 74 8.11 -7.79 -11.84
N PHE A 75 7.28 -8.26 -12.76
CA PHE A 75 7.46 -9.55 -13.43
C PHE A 75 8.16 -9.33 -14.78
N ILE A 76 9.49 -9.41 -14.78
CA ILE A 76 10.38 -9.19 -15.93
C ILE A 76 10.99 -10.48 -16.49
N ASN A 77 11.21 -11.48 -15.62
CA ASN A 77 11.78 -12.78 -15.94
C ASN A 77 10.69 -13.76 -16.41
N THR A 78 9.44 -13.54 -16.01
CA THR A 78 8.34 -14.42 -16.42
C THR A 78 7.73 -14.01 -17.76
N LYS A 79 7.67 -14.96 -18.71
CA LYS A 79 7.11 -14.79 -20.07
C LYS A 79 5.66 -14.27 -20.08
N TYR A 80 4.86 -14.63 -19.06
CA TYR A 80 3.46 -14.24 -18.92
C TYR A 80 3.20 -13.53 -17.59
N ALA A 81 3.73 -12.32 -17.44
CA ALA A 81 3.65 -11.50 -16.23
C ALA A 81 2.23 -11.40 -15.59
N ALA A 82 1.18 -11.22 -16.39
CA ALA A 82 -0.20 -11.19 -15.89
C ALA A 82 -0.66 -12.56 -15.32
N LYS A 83 -0.26 -13.67 -15.95
CA LYS A 83 -0.53 -15.02 -15.45
C LYS A 83 0.24 -15.25 -14.14
N ALA A 84 1.50 -14.85 -14.07
CA ALA A 84 2.34 -14.97 -12.88
C ALA A 84 1.74 -14.22 -11.68
N SER A 85 1.38 -12.94 -11.87
CA SER A 85 0.69 -12.14 -10.86
C SER A 85 -0.59 -12.80 -10.33
N LEU A 86 -1.40 -13.39 -11.23
CA LEU A 86 -2.61 -14.12 -10.85
C LEU A 86 -2.31 -15.41 -10.07
N LEU A 87 -1.26 -16.16 -10.44
CA LEU A 87 -0.82 -17.34 -9.71
C LEU A 87 -0.35 -16.98 -8.30
N CYS A 88 0.43 -15.91 -8.16
CA CYS A 88 0.85 -15.39 -6.85
C CYS A 88 -0.36 -15.02 -5.97
N ALA A 89 -1.29 -14.22 -6.51
CA ALA A 89 -2.50 -13.83 -5.80
C ALA A 89 -3.34 -15.04 -5.33
N ARG A 90 -3.51 -16.04 -6.20
CA ARG A 90 -4.22 -17.29 -5.86
C ARG A 90 -3.51 -18.07 -4.76
N ARG A 91 -2.18 -18.17 -4.82
CA ARG A 91 -1.38 -18.90 -3.82
C ARG A 91 -1.47 -18.24 -2.44
N ILE A 92 -1.37 -16.91 -2.37
CA ILE A 92 -1.59 -16.16 -1.12
C ILE A 92 -2.96 -16.48 -0.54
N LEU A 93 -4.02 -16.32 -1.35
CA LEU A 93 -5.39 -16.55 -0.87
C LEU A 93 -5.62 -18.00 -0.45
N GLN A 94 -5.00 -18.97 -1.12
CA GLN A 94 -5.06 -20.37 -0.72
C GLN A 94 -4.44 -20.58 0.66
N LYS A 95 -3.23 -20.05 0.90
CA LYS A 95 -2.54 -20.18 2.20
C LYS A 95 -3.28 -19.44 3.30
N VAL A 96 -3.67 -18.18 3.07
CA VAL A 96 -4.48 -17.38 4.00
C VAL A 96 -5.72 -18.15 4.43
N ASN A 97 -6.43 -18.79 3.50
CA ASN A 97 -7.68 -19.45 3.83
C ASN A 97 -7.54 -20.82 4.48
N ALA A 98 -6.36 -21.44 4.41
CA ALA A 98 -6.07 -22.74 5.00
C ALA A 98 -5.23 -22.63 6.28
N PHE A 99 -4.76 -21.43 6.64
CA PHE A 99 -3.85 -21.25 7.75
C PHE A 99 -4.57 -21.28 9.10
N GLU A 100 -4.04 -22.09 10.01
CA GLU A 100 -4.42 -22.08 11.41
C GLU A 100 -3.35 -21.35 12.22
N ILE A 101 -3.77 -20.31 12.94
CA ILE A 101 -2.88 -19.50 13.75
C ILE A 101 -2.51 -20.30 15.01
N PRO A 102 -1.21 -20.49 15.32
CA PRO A 102 -0.76 -21.22 16.49
C PRO A 102 -1.09 -20.47 17.79
N GLU A 103 -1.04 -21.18 18.91
CA GLU A 103 -1.12 -20.54 20.24
C GLU A 103 0.08 -19.63 20.46
N PHE A 104 -0.13 -18.58 21.26
CA PHE A 104 0.94 -17.66 21.60
C PHE A 104 1.95 -18.41 22.48
N ASP A 105 3.18 -18.57 22.00
CA ASP A 105 4.24 -19.22 22.75
C ASP A 105 5.09 -18.18 23.48
N GLU A 106 4.85 -18.05 24.78
CA GLU A 106 5.58 -17.11 25.65
C GLU A 106 7.08 -17.43 25.79
N LYS A 107 7.52 -18.63 25.37
CA LYS A 107 8.86 -19.14 25.68
C LYS A 107 9.90 -18.92 24.59
N ASN A 108 9.51 -18.42 23.42
CA ASN A 108 10.33 -18.56 22.21
C ASN A 108 10.97 -17.26 21.68
N GLU A 109 10.89 -16.13 22.38
CA GLU A 109 11.51 -14.88 21.94
C GLU A 109 12.54 -14.34 22.95
N GLU A 110 13.64 -15.07 23.15
CA GLU A 110 14.82 -14.50 23.83
C GLU A 110 15.33 -13.27 23.04
N GLY A 111 15.16 -12.08 23.61
CA GLY A 111 15.72 -10.83 23.08
C GLY A 111 14.76 -9.89 22.36
N LYS A 112 13.45 -10.17 22.32
CA LYS A 112 12.42 -9.19 21.90
C LYS A 112 11.68 -8.65 23.12
N GLU A 113 11.22 -7.40 23.01
CA GLU A 113 10.36 -6.80 24.05
C GLU A 113 9.10 -7.64 24.23
N GLU A 114 8.76 -7.95 25.49
CA GLU A 114 7.56 -8.70 25.81
C GLU A 114 6.33 -7.94 25.29
N PRO A 115 5.45 -8.57 24.52
CA PRO A 115 4.27 -7.88 24.00
C PRO A 115 3.37 -7.45 25.15
N SER A 116 2.75 -6.28 25.00
CA SER A 116 1.81 -5.76 25.99
C SER A 116 0.61 -6.71 26.16
N GLU A 117 -0.05 -6.64 27.31
CA GLU A 117 -1.28 -7.41 27.56
C GLU A 117 -2.38 -7.12 26.52
N GLU A 118 -2.41 -5.90 25.99
CA GLU A 118 -3.31 -5.52 24.90
C GLU A 118 -2.97 -6.24 23.59
N GLN A 119 -1.67 -6.34 23.24
CA GLN A 119 -1.21 -7.09 22.07
C GLN A 119 -1.49 -8.60 22.22
N LYS A 120 -1.26 -9.16 23.40
CA LYS A 120 -1.60 -10.57 23.71
C LYS A 120 -3.10 -10.82 23.58
N LEU A 121 -3.94 -9.90 24.08
CA LEU A 121 -5.39 -9.98 23.93
C LEU A 121 -5.80 -9.90 22.45
N GLU A 122 -5.25 -8.94 21.71
CA GLU A 122 -5.56 -8.75 20.29
C GLU A 122 -5.19 -9.98 19.47
N TYR A 123 -3.98 -10.51 19.65
CA TYR A 123 -3.53 -11.74 19.02
C TYR A 123 -4.48 -12.91 19.31
N ASN A 124 -4.85 -13.09 20.58
CA ASN A 124 -5.75 -14.17 20.98
C ASN A 124 -7.14 -14.06 20.36
N VAL A 125 -7.71 -12.85 20.29
CA VAL A 125 -9.00 -12.61 19.63
C VAL A 125 -8.90 -12.91 18.14
N VAL A 126 -7.84 -12.44 17.46
CA VAL A 126 -7.59 -12.73 16.03
C VAL A 126 -7.46 -14.23 15.82
N ARG A 127 -6.68 -14.93 16.65
CA ARG A 127 -6.49 -16.38 16.60
C ARG A 127 -7.79 -17.15 16.71
N ILE A 128 -8.59 -16.86 17.75
CA ILE A 128 -9.87 -17.54 17.99
C ILE A 128 -10.82 -17.31 16.82
N LEU A 129 -10.96 -16.05 16.38
CA LEU A 129 -11.85 -15.67 15.30
C LEU A 129 -11.42 -16.32 13.97
N TRP A 130 -10.15 -16.20 13.61
CA TRP A 130 -9.60 -16.75 12.36
C TRP A 130 -9.73 -18.26 12.30
N ASN A 131 -9.26 -18.97 13.33
CA ASN A 131 -9.32 -20.44 13.37
C ASN A 131 -10.78 -20.92 13.44
N GLY A 132 -11.66 -20.19 14.11
CA GLY A 132 -13.10 -20.46 14.11
C GLY A 132 -13.70 -20.35 12.70
N ILE A 133 -13.34 -19.33 11.93
CA ILE A 133 -13.79 -19.16 10.54
C ILE A 133 -13.31 -20.32 9.66
N VAL A 134 -12.02 -20.70 9.76
CA VAL A 134 -11.43 -21.82 9.02
C VAL A 134 -12.15 -23.13 9.35
N LYS A 135 -12.32 -23.46 10.63
CA LYS A 135 -12.99 -24.68 11.09
C LYS A 135 -14.44 -24.78 10.64
N ASN A 136 -15.12 -23.65 10.51
CA ASN A 136 -16.49 -23.57 9.99
C ASN A 136 -16.55 -23.64 8.45
N GLY A 137 -15.45 -23.92 7.76
CA GLY A 137 -15.38 -24.03 6.29
C GLY A 137 -15.56 -22.69 5.56
N THR A 138 -15.55 -21.57 6.29
CA THR A 138 -15.62 -20.23 5.71
C THR A 138 -14.21 -19.71 5.45
N LYS A 139 -14.06 -18.84 4.46
CA LYS A 139 -12.76 -18.29 4.05
C LYS A 139 -12.43 -17.02 4.86
N PRO A 140 -11.40 -17.01 5.74
CA PRO A 140 -10.94 -15.81 6.43
C PRO A 140 -10.77 -14.62 5.51
N SER A 141 -10.25 -14.83 4.29
CA SER A 141 -9.99 -13.74 3.35
C SER A 141 -11.24 -12.99 2.89
N ARG A 142 -12.43 -13.58 3.02
CA ARG A 142 -13.72 -12.97 2.68
C ARG A 142 -14.39 -12.26 3.85
N VAL A 143 -13.97 -12.57 5.08
CA VAL A 143 -14.61 -12.10 6.32
C VAL A 143 -13.77 -11.05 7.02
N LEU A 144 -12.46 -11.23 7.03
CA LEU A 144 -11.52 -10.39 7.78
C LEU A 144 -10.80 -9.39 6.87
N GLY A 145 -10.35 -8.29 7.48
CA GLY A 145 -9.65 -7.20 6.83
C GLY A 145 -8.16 -7.11 7.21
N LYS A 146 -7.60 -5.91 7.07
CA LYS A 146 -6.20 -5.61 7.32
C LYS A 146 -5.82 -5.75 8.79
N GLN A 147 -6.72 -5.40 9.71
CA GLN A 147 -6.46 -5.47 11.14
C GLN A 147 -6.17 -6.90 11.60
N SER A 148 -6.87 -7.89 11.07
CA SER A 148 -6.53 -9.29 11.36
C SER A 148 -5.27 -9.72 10.62
N LEU A 149 -5.13 -9.33 9.35
CA LEU A 149 -4.02 -9.80 8.52
C LEU A 149 -2.65 -9.34 9.04
N VAL A 150 -2.52 -8.17 9.68
CA VAL A 150 -1.23 -7.68 10.17
C VAL A 150 -0.57 -8.63 11.18
N HIS A 151 -1.37 -9.33 11.98
CA HIS A 151 -0.90 -10.33 12.95
C HIS A 151 -0.55 -11.65 12.29
N VAL A 152 -1.26 -12.00 11.22
CA VAL A 152 -1.19 -13.32 10.58
C VAL A 152 -0.14 -13.37 9.47
N TYR A 153 0.04 -12.26 8.75
CA TYR A 153 0.92 -12.21 7.59
C TYR A 153 2.38 -12.52 7.91
N PRO A 154 2.98 -12.02 9.01
CA PRO A 154 4.34 -12.39 9.39
C PRO A 154 4.51 -13.91 9.58
N LEU A 155 3.54 -14.58 10.21
CA LEU A 155 3.55 -16.03 10.42
C LEU A 155 3.38 -16.81 9.11
N LEU A 156 2.61 -16.26 8.17
CA LEU A 156 2.41 -16.83 6.84
C LEU A 156 3.63 -16.69 5.94
N LEU A 157 4.45 -15.66 6.14
CA LEU A 157 5.47 -15.25 5.18
C LEU A 157 6.51 -16.35 4.97
N ASP A 158 6.99 -16.99 6.04
CA ASP A 158 8.00 -18.05 5.95
C ASP A 158 7.47 -19.26 5.17
N MET A 159 6.21 -19.64 5.40
CA MET A 159 5.58 -20.73 4.65
C MET A 159 5.33 -20.38 3.19
N LEU A 160 4.99 -19.12 2.91
CA LEU A 160 4.77 -18.63 1.55
C LEU A 160 6.08 -18.61 0.78
N GLN A 161 7.18 -18.19 1.40
CA GLN A 161 8.50 -18.19 0.77
C GLN A 161 8.96 -19.60 0.38
N ALA A 162 8.56 -20.63 1.12
CA ALA A 162 8.86 -22.03 0.79
C ALA A 162 7.95 -22.66 -0.28
N ASP A 163 6.79 -22.05 -0.59
CA ASP A 163 5.78 -22.65 -1.45
C ASP A 163 5.52 -21.84 -2.73
N ILE A 164 6.55 -21.82 -3.58
CA ILE A 164 6.60 -21.06 -4.83
C ILE A 164 5.58 -21.62 -5.84
N PRO A 165 4.74 -20.79 -6.48
CA PRO A 165 3.88 -21.25 -7.56
C PRO A 165 4.67 -21.75 -8.78
N ASP A 166 4.18 -22.81 -9.42
CA ASP A 166 4.72 -23.27 -10.70
C ASP A 166 4.70 -22.12 -11.74
N GLU A 167 5.72 -22.06 -12.59
CA GLU A 167 5.87 -21.05 -13.64
C GLU A 167 6.11 -19.61 -13.17
N VAL A 168 6.39 -19.39 -11.89
CA VAL A 168 6.80 -18.08 -11.35
C VAL A 168 8.24 -18.15 -10.90
N ASP A 169 9.05 -17.16 -11.30
CA ASP A 169 10.42 -17.00 -10.85
C ASP A 169 10.50 -16.77 -9.34
N GLU A 170 11.48 -17.36 -8.67
CA GLU A 170 11.60 -17.34 -7.21
C GLU A 170 11.77 -15.92 -6.66
N ASP A 171 12.59 -15.10 -7.33
CA ASP A 171 12.83 -13.72 -6.90
C ASP A 171 11.61 -12.83 -7.11
N GLU A 172 10.86 -13.05 -8.20
CA GLU A 172 9.60 -12.36 -8.47
C GLU A 172 8.52 -12.74 -7.45
N TRP A 173 8.44 -14.01 -7.08
CA TRP A 173 7.55 -14.49 -6.02
C TRP A 173 7.89 -13.84 -4.67
N LYS A 174 9.16 -13.87 -4.28
CA LYS A 174 9.63 -13.22 -3.04
C LYS A 174 9.33 -11.73 -3.04
N SER A 175 9.62 -11.04 -4.14
CA SER A 175 9.35 -9.61 -4.30
C SER A 175 7.86 -9.29 -4.16
N PHE A 176 6.98 -10.08 -4.79
CA PHE A 176 5.52 -9.93 -4.69
C PHE A 176 5.03 -10.06 -3.25
N MET A 177 5.54 -11.05 -2.53
CA MET A 177 5.21 -11.31 -1.13
C MET A 177 5.73 -10.22 -0.18
N ILE A 178 6.97 -9.79 -0.38
CA ILE A 178 7.60 -8.76 0.46
C ILE A 178 6.88 -7.43 0.28
N GLU A 179 6.61 -7.03 -0.97
CA GLU A 179 5.91 -5.78 -1.24
C GLU A 179 4.49 -5.79 -0.67
N PHE A 180 3.71 -6.85 -0.87
CA PHE A 180 2.35 -6.93 -0.31
C PHE A 180 2.36 -6.77 1.22
N GLY A 181 3.33 -7.40 1.90
CA GLY A 181 3.53 -7.24 3.35
C GLY A 181 3.95 -5.83 3.76
N GLN A 182 4.80 -5.19 2.96
CA GLN A 182 5.22 -3.81 3.19
C GLN A 182 4.05 -2.83 3.07
N LEU A 183 3.23 -2.95 2.02
CA LEU A 183 2.03 -2.14 1.83
C LEU A 183 1.01 -2.35 2.97
N LEU A 184 0.90 -3.57 3.50
CA LEU A 184 0.11 -3.83 4.70
C LEU A 184 0.65 -3.08 5.92
N LYS A 185 1.96 -3.16 6.21
CA LYS A 185 2.59 -2.45 7.32
C LYS A 185 2.44 -0.94 7.20
N ASP A 186 2.65 -0.39 6.02
CA ASP A 186 2.56 1.05 5.78
C ASP A 186 1.14 1.58 5.98
N SER A 187 0.11 0.77 5.66
CA SER A 187 -1.28 1.11 5.93
C SER A 187 -1.60 1.27 7.43
N ILE A 188 -0.87 0.57 8.31
CA ILE A 188 -1.04 0.64 9.76
C ILE A 188 -0.34 1.88 10.31
N LYS A 189 0.91 2.13 9.88
CA LYS A 189 1.70 3.30 10.31
C LYS A 189 0.95 4.62 10.07
N ARG A 190 0.20 4.74 8.96
CA ARG A 190 -0.58 5.95 8.67
C ARG A 190 -1.63 6.29 9.70
N ARG A 191 -2.24 5.27 10.33
CA ARG A 191 -3.26 5.49 11.37
C ARG A 191 -2.66 5.86 12.73
N ASP A 192 -1.36 5.70 12.90
CA ASP A 192 -0.73 6.05 14.16
C ASP A 192 -0.73 7.58 14.33
N ALA A 193 -1.47 8.02 15.35
CA ALA A 193 -1.62 9.41 15.70
C ALA A 193 -0.27 10.07 16.05
N ASN A 194 0.73 9.25 16.43
CA ASN A 194 2.04 9.68 16.88
C ASN A 194 3.07 9.87 15.75
N VAL A 195 2.70 9.64 14.48
CA VAL A 195 3.61 9.92 13.36
C VAL A 195 3.92 11.43 13.31
N PRO A 196 5.21 11.84 13.37
CA PRO A 196 5.60 13.25 13.34
C PRO A 196 5.02 13.98 12.13
N LEU A 197 4.66 15.25 12.31
CA LEU A 197 4.02 16.08 11.27
C LEU A 197 4.84 16.12 9.97
N GLU A 198 6.16 16.25 10.08
CA GLU A 198 7.09 16.24 8.94
C GLU A 198 7.03 14.92 8.14
N THR A 199 6.79 13.80 8.82
CA THR A 199 6.64 12.49 8.17
C THR A 199 5.30 12.41 7.44
N ARG A 200 4.23 12.99 8.01
CA ARG A 200 2.93 13.11 7.33
C ARG A 200 3.00 14.01 6.09
N GLU A 201 3.75 15.12 6.17
CA GLU A 201 3.96 16.02 5.04
C GLU A 201 4.74 15.34 3.91
N LYS A 202 5.78 14.55 4.23
CA LYS A 202 6.50 13.73 3.24
C LYS A 202 5.63 12.61 2.63
N MET A 203 4.73 12.00 3.40
CA MET A 203 3.76 11.05 2.86
C MET A 203 2.81 11.72 1.86
N ASN A 204 2.50 13.01 2.05
CA ASN A 204 1.65 13.75 1.13
C ASN A 204 2.32 14.11 -0.21
N THR A 205 3.65 14.04 -0.31
CA THR A 205 4.36 14.35 -1.57
C THR A 205 4.56 13.13 -2.46
N THR A 206 4.57 11.93 -1.91
CA THR A 206 4.84 10.67 -2.62
C THR A 206 3.58 9.87 -2.90
N ASP A 207 3.62 8.99 -3.89
CA ASP A 207 2.52 8.04 -4.19
C ASP A 207 2.43 6.98 -3.10
N ASP A 208 1.26 6.85 -2.49
CA ASP A 208 1.04 5.82 -1.47
C ASP A 208 0.20 4.69 -2.06
N ASP A 209 0.88 3.61 -2.44
CA ASP A 209 0.24 2.44 -2.99
C ASP A 209 -0.55 1.66 -1.92
N SER A 210 -0.28 1.85 -0.62
CA SER A 210 -1.04 1.17 0.44
C SER A 210 -2.49 1.65 0.50
N CYS A 211 -2.76 2.92 0.15
CA CYS A 211 -4.11 3.48 0.03
C CYS A 211 -4.96 2.71 -0.99
N LEU A 212 -4.36 2.33 -2.11
CA LEU A 212 -5.05 1.64 -3.20
C LEU A 212 -5.55 0.25 -2.80
N LEU A 213 -4.94 -0.34 -1.77
CA LEU A 213 -5.26 -1.68 -1.28
C LEU A 213 -6.14 -1.64 -0.05
N TRP A 214 -5.91 -0.69 0.86
CA TRP A 214 -6.34 -0.79 2.26
C TRP A 214 -7.24 0.36 2.76
N ASP A 215 -7.51 1.36 1.92
CA ASP A 215 -8.42 2.44 2.27
C ASP A 215 -9.88 2.04 1.97
N VAL A 216 -10.80 2.55 2.79
CA VAL A 216 -12.22 2.16 2.79
C VAL A 216 -12.92 2.53 1.47
N ASP A 217 -12.45 3.59 0.82
CA ASP A 217 -12.95 4.08 -0.45
C ASP A 217 -12.40 3.33 -1.67
N GLY A 218 -11.49 2.37 -1.45
CA GLY A 218 -10.76 1.66 -2.49
C GLY A 218 -9.67 2.50 -3.16
N GLY A 219 -9.13 3.50 -2.46
CA GLY A 219 -8.06 4.37 -2.95
C GLY A 219 -8.50 5.43 -3.96
N LYS A 220 -9.78 5.80 -3.96
CA LYS A 220 -10.30 6.84 -4.88
C LYS A 220 -9.69 8.20 -4.56
N GLU A 221 -9.61 8.55 -3.28
CA GLU A 221 -8.99 9.79 -2.80
C GLU A 221 -7.52 9.83 -3.20
N GLU A 222 -6.79 8.72 -3.01
CA GLU A 222 -5.40 8.61 -3.43
C GLU A 222 -5.25 8.79 -4.94
N LEU A 223 -6.06 8.09 -5.75
CA LEU A 223 -6.02 8.24 -7.20
C LEU A 223 -6.33 9.68 -7.64
N GLN A 224 -7.26 10.36 -6.95
CA GLN A 224 -7.59 11.75 -7.22
C GLN A 224 -6.40 12.66 -6.87
N ARG A 225 -5.77 12.48 -5.70
CA ARG A 225 -4.56 13.20 -5.31
C ARG A 225 -3.45 13.04 -6.35
N ARG A 226 -3.22 11.83 -6.86
CA ARG A 226 -2.24 11.59 -7.94
C ARG A 226 -2.59 12.30 -9.24
N ARG A 227 -3.87 12.45 -9.57
CA ARG A 227 -4.31 13.20 -10.77
C ARG A 227 -4.07 14.69 -10.59
N ASP A 228 -4.46 15.23 -9.44
CA ASP A 228 -4.32 16.66 -9.15
C ASP A 228 -2.84 17.05 -9.14
N ARG A 229 -1.97 16.27 -8.49
CA ARG A 229 -0.52 16.51 -8.52
C ARG A 229 0.07 16.45 -9.94
N ARG A 230 -0.34 15.48 -10.76
CA ARG A 230 0.10 15.42 -12.17
C ARG A 230 -0.37 16.64 -12.96
N LYS A 231 -1.57 17.16 -12.66
CA LYS A 231 -2.11 18.36 -13.30
C LYS A 231 -1.34 19.61 -12.90
N THR A 232 -1.02 19.75 -11.61
CA THR A 232 -0.17 20.82 -11.09
C THR A 232 1.22 20.78 -11.70
N ASN A 233 1.89 19.62 -11.70
CA ASN A 233 3.23 19.49 -12.29
C ASN A 233 3.23 19.81 -13.79
N ALA A 234 2.21 19.36 -14.52
CA ALA A 234 2.07 19.69 -15.94
C ALA A 234 1.80 21.18 -16.20
N GLN A 235 1.17 21.88 -15.25
CA GLN A 235 0.98 23.32 -15.31
C GLN A 235 2.29 24.06 -15.02
N SER A 236 3.00 23.71 -13.94
CA SER A 236 4.30 24.30 -13.60
C SER A 236 5.32 24.12 -14.72
N ALA A 237 5.41 22.93 -15.34
CA ALA A 237 6.31 22.68 -16.46
C ALA A 237 6.00 23.55 -17.70
N LYS A 238 4.72 23.88 -17.94
CA LYS A 238 4.33 24.80 -19.02
C LYS A 238 4.72 26.24 -18.72
N GLU A 239 4.51 26.68 -17.47
CA GLU A 239 4.88 28.02 -17.00
C GLU A 239 6.40 28.21 -17.05
N GLU A 240 7.20 27.21 -16.62
CA GLU A 240 8.67 27.22 -16.73
C GLU A 240 9.15 27.25 -18.19
N SER A 241 8.52 26.47 -19.08
CA SER A 241 8.87 26.47 -20.51
C SER A 241 8.56 27.83 -21.16
N GLN A 242 7.50 28.50 -20.73
CA GLN A 242 7.12 29.83 -21.23
C GLN A 242 8.03 30.93 -20.67
N ALA A 243 8.42 30.84 -19.40
CA ALA A 243 9.37 31.76 -18.77
C ALA A 243 10.77 31.65 -19.38
N GLY A 244 11.29 30.44 -19.57
CA GLY A 244 12.59 30.22 -20.22
C GLY A 244 12.62 30.67 -21.69
N SER A 245 11.48 30.59 -22.39
CA SER A 245 11.35 31.16 -23.75
C SER A 245 11.36 32.69 -23.77
N ILE A 246 10.91 33.35 -22.69
CA ILE A 246 10.95 34.81 -22.57
C ILE A 246 12.36 35.28 -22.20
N GLU A 247 13.05 34.60 -21.27
CA GLU A 247 14.44 34.90 -20.91
C GLU A 247 15.40 34.76 -22.11
N SER A 248 15.22 33.71 -22.92
CA SER A 248 15.95 33.51 -24.18
C SER A 248 15.75 34.65 -25.18
N ILE A 249 14.56 35.25 -25.26
CA ILE A 249 14.28 36.37 -26.17
C ILE A 249 14.90 37.67 -25.64
N THR A 250 14.90 37.87 -24.32
CA THR A 250 15.48 39.08 -23.69
C THR A 250 17.02 39.10 -23.71
N GLU A 251 17.70 37.95 -23.63
CA GLU A 251 19.17 37.89 -23.81
C GLU A 251 19.60 38.13 -25.26
N SER A 252 18.81 37.70 -26.24
CA SER A 252 19.11 38.00 -27.65
C SER A 252 18.89 39.47 -28.05
N LEU A 253 18.05 40.22 -27.31
CA LEU A 253 17.78 41.64 -27.59
C LEU A 253 18.79 42.60 -26.96
N THR A 254 19.63 42.16 -26.01
CA THR A 254 20.63 43.02 -25.35
C THR A 254 22.02 42.98 -26.00
N ILE A 255 22.25 42.12 -26.99
CA ILE A 255 23.57 41.96 -27.66
C ILE A 255 23.68 42.81 -28.96
N GLU A 256 22.59 43.34 -29.51
CA GLU A 256 22.61 44.20 -30.71
C GLU A 256 22.54 45.70 -30.39
N GLU A 257 23.45 46.27 -29.59
CA GLU A 257 23.55 47.74 -29.53
C GLU A 257 24.91 48.29 -29.02
N ILE A 258 26.04 47.82 -29.55
CA ILE A 258 27.30 48.61 -29.49
C ILE A 258 28.11 48.37 -30.76
N LYS A 259 27.87 49.17 -31.81
CA LYS A 259 28.86 49.57 -32.82
C LYS A 259 28.23 50.53 -33.82
N GLU A 260 28.50 51.82 -33.66
CA GLU A 260 28.57 52.87 -34.70
C GLU A 260 28.59 54.23 -33.95
N GLY A 261 29.55 55.14 -34.09
CA GLY A 261 30.76 55.14 -34.89
C GLY A 261 31.71 56.22 -34.35
N ASP A 262 32.98 55.86 -34.20
CA ASP A 262 34.08 56.80 -34.27
C ASP A 262 34.48 56.87 -35.74
N ASP A 263 34.09 57.93 -36.42
CA ASP A 263 34.78 58.47 -37.59
C ASP A 263 34.11 59.79 -38.00
N GLU A 264 34.70 60.92 -37.62
CA GLU A 264 34.99 62.01 -38.56
C GLU A 264 35.79 63.15 -37.89
N LYS A 265 37.07 63.23 -38.30
CA LYS A 265 37.92 64.41 -38.57
C LYS A 265 38.16 65.48 -37.50
#